data_AF-A0A8J3W535-F1
#
_entry.id   AF-A0A8J3W535-F1
#
_cell.length_a   1.000
_cell.length_b   1.000
_cell.length_c   1.000
_cell.angle_alpha   90.00
_cell.angle_beta   90.00
_cell.angle_gamma   90.00
#
_symmetry.space_group_name_H-M   'P 1'
#
loop_
_entity.id
_entity.type
_entity.pdbx_description
1 polymer ?
#
loop_
_entity_poly.entity_id
_entity_poly.type
_entity_poly.pdbx_seq_one_letter_code
_entity_poly.pdbx_strand_id
1 'polypeptide(L)'
;MSGATRKFSVTIPEDLAATVQARIGKGSFSAYVSEALMRQVERDNLRELIASAESQHGPVDRSEVEAKRALLRADLGARDDDRTSAA
;
A
#
# COMPACT_ATOMS: atom_id res chain seq x y z
N MET A 1 -10.36 -15.76 5.09
CA MET A 1 -11.24 -16.28 4.03
C MET A 1 -10.60 -17.53 3.45
N SER A 2 -11.04 -18.72 3.86
CA SER A 2 -10.48 -19.98 3.38
C SER A 2 -11.18 -20.36 2.07
N GLY A 3 -10.74 -19.77 0.96
CA GLY A 3 -11.20 -20.11 -0.38
C GLY A 3 -10.47 -21.31 -0.96
N ALA A 4 -11.08 -22.01 -1.92
CA ALA A 4 -10.42 -23.06 -2.68
C ALA A 4 -9.14 -22.53 -3.35
N THR A 5 -8.04 -23.27 -3.20
CA THR A 5 -6.75 -22.91 -3.82
C THR A 5 -6.65 -23.53 -5.21
N ARG A 6 -6.07 -22.79 -6.15
CA ARG A 6 -5.77 -23.27 -7.51
C ARG A 6 -4.27 -23.22 -7.73
N LYS A 7 -3.69 -24.33 -8.16
CA LYS A 7 -2.26 -24.40 -8.50
C LYS A 7 -2.02 -23.82 -9.89
N PHE A 8 -1.02 -22.96 -10.00
CA PHE A 8 -0.44 -22.51 -11.25
C PHE A 8 1.04 -22.89 -11.28
N SER A 9 1.57 -23.23 -12.46
CA SER A 9 3.00 -23.47 -12.67
C SER A 9 3.55 -22.32 -13.50
N VAL A 10 4.58 -21.66 -12.99
CA VAL A 10 5.25 -20.54 -13.65
C VAL A 10 6.76 -20.77 -13.64
N THR A 11 7.43 -20.36 -14.70
CA THR A 11 8.90 -20.34 -14.74
C THR A 11 9.36 -18.97 -14.28
N ILE A 12 10.35 -18.95 -13.39
CA ILE A 12 10.95 -17.72 -12.86
C ILE A 12 12.45 -17.70 -13.17
N PRO A 13 13.04 -16.52 -13.39
CA PRO A 13 14.49 -16.38 -13.49
C PRO A 13 15.21 -16.93 -12.24
N GLU A 14 16.35 -17.59 -12.46
CA GLU A 14 17.12 -18.24 -11.38
C GLU A 14 17.66 -17.23 -10.36
N ASP A 15 18.14 -16.08 -10.84
CA ASP A 15 18.60 -14.95 -10.02
C ASP A 15 17.49 -14.42 -9.10
N LEU A 16 16.27 -14.30 -9.63
CA LEU A 16 15.10 -13.90 -8.85
C LEU A 16 14.72 -14.97 -7.82
N ALA A 17 14.73 -16.25 -8.22
CA ALA A 17 14.44 -17.36 -7.31
C ALA A 17 15.42 -17.38 -6.13
N ALA A 18 16.72 -17.24 -6.40
CA ALA A 18 17.77 -17.17 -5.40
C ALA A 18 17.58 -15.96 -4.47
N THR A 19 17.27 -14.78 -5.04
CA THR A 19 17.00 -13.55 -4.27
C THR A 19 15.81 -13.73 -3.32
N VAL A 20 14.70 -14.29 -3.81
CA VAL A 20 13.51 -14.54 -2.99
C VAL A 20 13.84 -15.55 -1.89
N GLN A 21 14.55 -16.63 -2.22
CA GLN A 21 14.90 -17.67 -1.27
C GLN A 21 15.84 -17.17 -0.16
N ALA A 22 16.80 -16.31 -0.50
CA ALA A 22 17.64 -15.61 0.46
C ALA A 22 16.83 -14.72 1.42
N ARG A 23 15.74 -14.11 0.92
CA ARG A 23 14.89 -13.21 1.71
C ARG A 23 13.94 -13.94 2.68
N ILE A 24 13.37 -15.06 2.24
CA ILE A 24 12.33 -15.78 3.01
C ILE A 24 12.88 -16.92 3.87
N GLY A 25 14.16 -17.29 3.69
CA GLY A 25 14.78 -18.41 4.40
C GLY A 25 14.10 -19.76 4.09
N LYS A 26 13.97 -20.64 5.10
CA LYS A 26 13.22 -21.91 4.99
C LYS A 26 11.69 -21.74 5.01
N GLY A 27 11.18 -20.63 4.48
CA GLY A 27 9.74 -20.36 4.35
C GLY A 27 9.12 -21.00 3.11
N SER A 28 7.79 -21.16 3.10
CA SER A 28 7.10 -21.68 1.91
C SER A 28 7.04 -20.62 0.81
N PHE A 29 7.75 -20.87 -0.29
CA PHE A 29 7.81 -20.01 -1.47
C PHE A 29 6.40 -19.65 -2.00
N SER A 30 5.47 -20.59 -1.95
CA SER A 30 4.07 -20.40 -2.35
C SER A 30 3.33 -19.37 -1.52
N ALA A 31 3.57 -19.29 -0.21
CA ALA A 31 2.93 -18.27 0.64
C ALA A 31 3.48 -16.88 0.31
N TYR A 32 4.80 -16.78 0.15
CA TYR A 32 5.43 -15.52 -0.26
C TYR A 32 4.90 -15.02 -1.61
N VAL A 33 4.82 -15.90 -2.61
CA VAL A 33 4.28 -15.55 -3.92
C VAL A 33 2.81 -15.16 -3.83
N SER A 34 2.00 -15.90 -3.08
CA SER A 34 0.57 -15.58 -2.89
C SER A 34 0.40 -14.18 -2.29
N GLU A 35 1.13 -13.86 -1.22
CA GLU A 35 1.08 -12.53 -0.62
C GLU A 35 1.61 -11.43 -1.54
N ALA A 36 2.70 -11.70 -2.27
CA ALA A 36 3.25 -10.75 -3.23
C ALA A 36 2.25 -10.45 -4.36
N LEU A 37 1.57 -11.46 -4.88
CA LEU A 37 0.51 -11.30 -5.88
C LEU A 37 -0.67 -10.52 -5.33
N MET A 38 -1.11 -10.80 -4.10
CA MET A 38 -2.19 -10.02 -3.46
C MET A 38 -1.83 -8.54 -3.36
N ARG A 39 -0.63 -8.23 -2.86
CA ARG A 39 -0.13 -6.84 -2.76
C ARG A 39 -0.01 -6.19 -4.13
N GLN A 40 0.39 -6.94 -5.16
CA GLN A 40 0.52 -6.41 -6.51
C GLN A 40 -0.86 -6.05 -7.09
N VAL A 41 -1.85 -6.94 -6.99
CA VAL A 41 -3.22 -6.69 -7.44
C VAL A 41 -3.82 -5.48 -6.72
N GLU A 42 -3.61 -5.36 -5.40
CA GLU A 42 -4.06 -4.20 -4.65
C GLU A 42 -3.44 -2.90 -5.17
N ARG A 43 -2.13 -2.90 -5.45
CA ARG A 43 -1.42 -1.74 -6.02
C ARG A 43 -1.90 -1.39 -7.42
N ASP A 44 -2.20 -2.38 -8.25
CA ASP A 44 -2.70 -2.16 -9.60
C ASP A 44 -4.10 -1.54 -9.56
N ASN A 45 -4.99 -2.06 -8.73
CA ASN A 45 -6.31 -1.46 -8.49
C ASN A 45 -6.20 -0.02 -7.96
N LEU A 46 -5.28 0.25 -7.03
CA LEU A 46 -5.05 1.60 -6.52
C LEU A 46 -4.56 2.56 -7.61
N ARG A 47 -3.68 2.09 -8.51
CA ARG A 47 -3.22 2.89 -9.66
C ARG A 47 -4.37 3.24 -10.60
N GLU A 48 -5.27 2.29 -10.87
CA GLU A 48 -6.46 2.54 -11.70
C GLU A 48 -7.38 3.60 -11.07
N LEU A 49 -7.60 3.52 -9.75
CA LEU A 49 -8.38 4.53 -9.03
C LEU A 49 -7.73 5.92 -9.08
N ILE A 50 -6.41 5.99 -8.88
CA ILE A 50 -5.65 7.25 -8.97
C ILE A 50 -5.77 7.83 -10.38
N ALA A 51 -5.53 7.02 -11.42
CA ALA A 51 -5.61 7.47 -12.81
C ALA A 51 -7.02 7.99 -13.16
N SER A 52 -8.06 7.32 -12.67
CA SER A 52 -9.45 7.79 -12.83
C SER A 52 -9.67 9.15 -12.16
N ALA A 53 -9.20 9.34 -10.92
CA ALA A 53 -9.32 10.60 -10.21
C ALA A 53 -8.54 11.73 -10.89
N GLU A 54 -7.31 11.46 -11.35
CA GLU A 54 -6.49 12.45 -12.04
C GLU A 54 -7.07 12.83 -13.41
N SER A 55 -7.74 11.91 -14.10
CA SER A 55 -8.44 12.23 -15.35
C SER A 55 -9.60 13.21 -15.16
N GLN A 56 -10.24 13.18 -13.99
CA GLN A 56 -11.39 14.03 -13.66
C GLN A 56 -11.00 15.36 -13.03
N HIS A 57 -9.90 15.39 -12.28
CA HIS A 57 -9.53 16.53 -11.43
C HIS A 57 -8.17 17.15 -11.79
N GLY A 58 -7.41 16.53 -12.69
CA GLY A 58 -6.00 16.86 -12.93
C GLY A 58 -5.06 16.15 -11.95
N PRO A 59 -3.75 16.20 -12.21
CA PRO A 59 -2.73 15.57 -11.37
C PRO A 59 -2.71 16.17 -9.95
N VAL A 60 -2.35 15.36 -8.97
CA VAL A 60 -2.29 15.81 -7.57
C VAL A 60 -1.07 16.71 -7.32
N ASP A 61 -1.30 17.96 -6.91
CA ASP A 61 -0.24 18.87 -6.45
C ASP A 61 0.21 18.51 -5.02
N ARG A 62 1.48 18.09 -4.90
CA ARG A 62 2.10 17.71 -3.63
C ARG A 62 2.19 18.89 -2.65
N SER A 63 2.45 20.10 -3.13
CA SER A 63 2.58 21.28 -2.29
C SER A 63 1.24 21.65 -1.65
N GLU A 64 0.15 21.56 -2.42
CA GLU A 64 -1.21 21.78 -1.92
C GLU A 64 -1.61 20.70 -0.91
N VAL A 65 -1.27 19.43 -1.16
CA VAL A 65 -1.53 18.33 -0.21
C VAL A 65 -0.79 18.57 1.10
N GLU A 66 0.47 19.02 1.05
CA GLU A 66 1.26 19.31 2.24
C GLU A 66 0.71 20.50 3.02
N ALA A 67 0.29 21.57 2.33
CA ALA A 67 -0.38 22.72 2.95
C ALA A 67 -1.67 22.30 3.67
N LYS A 68 -2.54 21.51 3.02
CA LYS A 68 -3.78 21.00 3.64
C LYS A 68 -3.49 20.08 4.83
N ARG A 69 -2.46 19.23 4.76
CA ARG A 69 -2.04 18.38 5.89
C ARG A 69 -1.54 19.20 7.07
N ALA A 70 -0.84 20.31 6.83
CA ALA A 70 -0.39 21.21 7.89
C ALA A 70 -1.58 21.84 8.63
N LEU A 71 -2.60 22.30 7.88
CA LEU A 71 -3.85 22.81 8.47
C LEU A 71 -4.55 21.76 9.35
N LEU A 72 -4.68 20.52 8.87
CA LEU A 72 -5.31 19.44 9.64
C LEU A 72 -4.57 19.13 10.94
N ARG A 73 -3.23 19.12 10.92
CA ARG A 73 -2.42 18.91 12.14
C ARG A 73 -2.56 20.06 13.13
N ALA A 74 -2.59 21.30 12.66
CA ALA A 74 -2.77 22.47 13.52
C ALA A 74 -4.13 22.46 14.22
N ASP A 75 -5.19 22.09 13.50
CA ASP A 75 -6.55 21.96 14.04
C ASP A 75 -6.67 20.84 15.10
N LEU A 76 -5.97 19.72 14.92
CA LEU A 76 -5.92 18.65 15.93
C LEU A 76 -5.21 19.10 17.22
N GLY A 77 -4.09 19.81 17.11
CA GLY A 77 -3.38 20.36 18.29
C GLY A 77 -4.23 21.35 19.07
N ALA A 78 -4.95 22.24 18.38
CA ALA A 78 -5.86 23.19 19.03
C ALA A 78 -7.01 22.51 19.79
N ARG A 79 -7.51 21.35 19.31
CA ARG A 79 -8.54 20.58 20.01
C ARG A 79 -8.04 19.86 21.26
N ASP A 80 -6.78 19.42 21.26
CA ASP A 80 -6.17 18.76 22.42
C ASP A 80 -5.84 19.77 23.53
N ASP A 81 -5.47 21.01 23.17
CA ASP A 81 -5.27 22.11 24.12
C ASP A 81 -6.58 22.51 24.83
N ASP A 82 -7.70 22.59 24.10
CA ASP A 82 -9.04 22.88 24.67
C ASP A 82 -9.53 21.79 25.64
N ARG A 83 -9.22 20.51 25.35
CA ARG A 83 -9.53 19.40 26.25
C ARG A 83 -8.67 19.39 27.52
N THR A 84 -7.41 19.82 27.42
CA THR A 84 -6.47 19.82 28.56
C THR A 84 -6.70 21.01 29.50
N SER A 85 -7.22 22.14 28.98
CA SER A 85 -7.56 23.33 29.78
C SER A 85 -8.84 23.19 30.63
N ALA A 86 -9.64 22.13 30.42
CA ALA A 86 -10.92 21.90 31.10
C ALA A 86 -10.85 20.84 32.23
N ALA A 87 -9.64 20.39 32.60
CA ALA A 87 -9.37 19.44 33.70
C ALA A 87 -8.58 20.12 34.83
#